data_AF-A0A2V8HMT0-F1
#
_entry.id   AF-A0A2V8HMT0-F1
#
_cell.length_a   1.000
_cell.length_b   1.000
_cell.length_c   1.000
_cell.angle_alpha   90.00
_cell.angle_beta   90.00
_cell.angle_gamma   90.00
#
_symmetry.space_group_name_H-M   'P 1'
#
loop_
_entity.id
_entity.type
_entity.pdbx_description
1 polymer ?
#
loop_
_entity_poly.entity_id
_entity_poly.type
_entity_poly.pdbx_seq_one_letter_code
_entity_poly.pdbx_strand_id
1 'polypeptide(L)' 'MALSRGSIVTVQSDLSNADHASVTVCPITSDCVDAPLFRVNVAPGARTGLTVISQVMVDKVVSLPRAALAR' A
#
# COMPACT_ATOMS: atom_id res chain seq x y z
N MET A 1 -14.60 4.46 8.85
CA MET A 1 -13.82 3.43 8.13
C MET A 1 -12.38 3.54 8.63
N ALA A 2 -12.01 2.74 9.63
CA ALA A 2 -10.63 2.71 10.12
C ALA A 2 -9.85 1.73 9.25
N LEU A 3 -8.66 2.11 8.77
CA LEU A 3 -7.78 1.14 8.15
C LEU A 3 -7.32 0.18 9.24
N SER A 4 -7.52 -1.11 9.02
CA SER A 4 -6.82 -2.11 9.81
C SER A 4 -5.31 -1.89 9.63
N ARG A 5 -4.53 -2.19 10.67
CA ARG A 5 -3.06 -2.14 10.59
C ARG A 5 -2.59 -3.17 9.55
N GLY A 6 -2.32 -2.69 8.34
CA GLY A 6 -1.89 -3.51 7.21
C GLY A 6 -0.77 -2.81 6.46
N SER A 7 0.01 -3.58 5.71
CA SER A 7 1.04 -3.05 4.84
C SER A 7 0.42 -2.26 3.69
N ILE A 8 1.10 -1.21 3.26
CA ILE A 8 0.66 -0.33 2.17
C ILE A 8 1.86 0.01 1.29
N VAL A 9 1.59 0.43 0.06
CA VAL A 9 2.59 1.06 -0.83
C VAL A 9 2.13 2.46 -1.20
N THR A 10 3.02 3.43 -1.10
CA THR A 10 2.75 4.79 -1.55
C THR A 10 2.84 4.87 -3.07
N VAL A 11 1.83 5.48 -3.69
CA VAL A 11 1.79 5.74 -5.14
C VAL A 11 1.72 7.24 -5.45
N GLN A 12 1.79 8.08 -4.42
CA GLN A 12 1.83 9.52 -4.55
C GLN A 12 3.11 10.00 -5.21
N SER A 13 2.98 11.03 -6.06
CA SER A 13 4.12 11.74 -6.65
C SER A 13 5.03 12.33 -5.57
N ASP A 14 6.35 12.18 -5.76
CA ASP A 14 7.35 12.77 -4.88
C ASP A 14 7.27 14.30 -4.79
N LEU A 15 6.80 14.95 -5.87
CA LEU A 15 6.60 16.40 -5.90
C LEU A 15 5.58 16.88 -4.84
N SER A 16 4.62 16.02 -4.48
CA SER A 16 3.57 16.34 -3.50
C SER A 16 3.91 15.88 -2.08
N ASN A 17 5.02 15.15 -1.89
CA ASN A 17 5.32 14.49 -0.62
C ASN A 17 5.68 15.44 0.52
N ALA A 18 6.22 16.62 0.22
CA ALA A 18 6.64 17.61 1.21
C ALA A 18 5.46 18.38 1.83
N ASP A 19 4.50 18.78 1.01
CA ASP A 19 3.52 19.81 1.38
C ASP A 19 2.13 19.25 1.70
N HIS A 20 1.79 18.04 1.22
CA HIS A 20 0.46 17.49 1.39
C HIS A 20 0.31 16.75 2.73
N ALA A 21 -0.74 17.14 3.48
CA ALA A 21 -1.13 16.51 4.75
C ALA A 21 -1.69 15.09 4.58
N SER A 22 -1.91 14.63 3.34
CA SER A 22 -2.33 13.27 3.00
C SER A 22 -1.29 12.57 2.12
N VAL A 23 -1.40 11.24 2.08
CA VAL A 23 -0.60 10.37 1.21
C VAL A 23 -1.53 9.41 0.49
N THR A 24 -1.37 9.30 -0.82
CA THR A 24 -2.07 8.32 -1.66
C THR A 24 -1.34 6.98 -1.66
N VAL A 25 -2.05 5.91 -1.30
CA VAL A 25 -1.50 4.57 -1.07
C VAL A 25 -2.38 3.48 -1.69
N CYS A 26 -1.78 2.33 -1.96
CA CYS A 26 -2.48 1.09 -2.25
C CYS A 26 -2.31 0.10 -1.08
N PRO A 27 -3.37 -0.56 -0.61
CA PRO A 27 -3.26 -1.63 0.38
C PRO A 27 -2.49 -2.85 -0.16
N ILE A 28 -1.78 -3.52 0.73
CA ILE A 28 -1.13 -4.81 0.47
C ILE A 28 -1.84 -5.90 1.29
N THR A 29 -2.10 -7.05 0.68
CA THR A 29 -2.68 -8.21 1.35
C THR A 29 -1.89 -9.48 1.05
N SER A 30 -1.80 -10.38 2.03
CA SER A 30 -1.29 -11.75 1.82
C SER A 30 -2.39 -12.71 1.33
N ASP A 31 -3.64 -12.27 1.30
CA ASP A 31 -4.76 -13.01 0.70
C ASP A 31 -4.73 -12.80 -0.83
N CYS A 32 -3.94 -13.64 -1.49
CA CYS A 32 -3.67 -13.55 -2.92
C CYS A 32 -4.81 -14.16 -3.73
N VAL A 33 -5.26 -13.45 -4.77
CA VAL A 33 -6.31 -13.90 -5.69
C VAL A 33 -5.86 -13.78 -7.15
N ASP A 34 -6.51 -14.54 -8.04
CA ASP A 34 -6.24 -14.50 -9.48
C ASP A 34 -6.97 -13.33 -10.16
N ALA A 35 -6.33 -12.16 -10.14
CA ALA A 35 -6.83 -10.94 -10.78
C ALA A 35 -5.67 -10.06 -11.27
N PRO A 36 -4.93 -10.49 -12.32
CA PRO A 36 -3.62 -9.93 -12.68
C PRO A 36 -3.64 -8.44 -13.07
N LEU A 37 -4.78 -7.92 -13.50
CA LEU A 37 -4.94 -6.49 -13.82
C LEU A 37 -4.99 -5.60 -12.56
N PHE A 38 -5.44 -6.14 -11.43
CA PHE A 38 -5.66 -5.38 -10.19
C PHE A 38 -4.75 -5.83 -9.04
N ARG A 39 -4.07 -6.96 -9.21
CA ARG A 39 -3.28 -7.61 -8.16
C ARG A 39 -1.86 -7.84 -8.61
N VAL A 40 -1.00 -6.89 -8.23
CA VAL A 40 0.43 -6.95 -8.54
C VAL A 40 1.14 -7.74 -7.44
N ASN A 41 1.76 -8.86 -7.81
CA ASN A 41 2.51 -9.70 -6.87
C ASN A 41 3.75 -8.96 -6.34
N VAL A 42 4.01 -9.13 -5.05
CA VAL A 42 5.19 -8.63 -4.34
C VAL A 42 5.82 -9.79 -3.57
N ALA A 43 7.10 -10.03 -3.85
CA ALA A 43 7.86 -11.04 -3.14
C ALA A 43 8.21 -10.60 -1.70
N PRO A 44 8.29 -11.55 -0.75
CA PRO A 44 8.86 -11.26 0.56
C PRO A 44 10.33 -10.89 0.46
N GLY A 45 10.84 -10.15 1.46
CA GLY A 45 12.26 -9.84 1.55
C GLY A 45 12.57 -8.55 2.29
N ALA A 46 13.85 -8.36 2.61
CA ALA A 46 14.34 -7.23 3.40
C ALA A 46 13.96 -5.87 2.80
N ARG A 47 13.89 -5.76 1.46
CA ARG A 47 13.50 -4.52 0.77
C ARG A 47 12.03 -4.16 0.98
N THR A 48 11.14 -5.15 1.06
CA THR A 48 9.69 -4.92 1.17
C THR A 48 9.20 -5.00 2.61
N GLY A 49 9.99 -5.62 3.51
CA GLY A 49 9.59 -5.92 4.88
C GLY A 49 8.52 -7.01 4.98
N LEU A 50 8.09 -7.58 3.85
CA LEU A 50 7.09 -8.64 3.80
C LEU A 50 7.73 -9.99 4.11
N THR A 51 7.02 -10.82 4.87
CA THR A 51 7.45 -12.18 5.27
C THR A 51 6.87 -13.27 4.38
N VAL A 52 5.81 -12.97 3.63
CA VAL A 52 5.14 -13.88 2.69
C VAL A 52 4.88 -13.18 1.35
N ILE A 53 4.63 -13.96 0.30
CA ILE A 53 4.12 -13.42 -0.97
C ILE A 53 2.83 -12.65 -0.68
N SER A 54 2.75 -11.44 -1.22
CA SER A 54 1.59 -10.55 -1.03
C SER A 54 1.23 -9.88 -2.36
N GLN A 55 0.07 -9.23 -2.41
CA GLN A 55 -0.40 -8.49 -3.57
C GLN A 55 -0.71 -7.04 -3.21
N VAL A 56 -0.28 -6.11 -4.06
CA VAL A 56 -0.80 -4.74 -4.06
C VAL A 56 -2.19 -4.75 -4.69
N MET A 57 -3.15 -4.15 -4.01
CA MET A 57 -4.54 -4.00 -4.47
C MET A 57 -4.68 -2.67 -5.23
N VAL A 58 -4.29 -2.62 -6.51
CA VAL A 58 -4.27 -1.36 -7.28
C VAL A 58 -5.69 -0.86 -7.62
N ASP A 59 -6.70 -1.70 -7.46
CA ASP A 59 -8.12 -1.31 -7.53
C ASP A 59 -8.60 -0.52 -6.31
N LYS A 60 -7.80 -0.47 -5.23
CA LYS A 60 -8.19 0.12 -3.94
C LYS A 60 -7.31 1.29 -3.52
N VAL A 61 -6.92 2.13 -4.46
CA VAL A 61 -6.15 3.35 -4.20
C VAL A 61 -6.93 4.28 -3.27
N VAL A 62 -6.29 4.77 -2.21
CA VAL A 62 -6.91 5.68 -1.22
C VAL A 62 -5.92 6.74 -0.74
N SER A 63 -6.41 7.95 -0.49
CA SER A 63 -5.62 9.02 0.14
C SER A 63 -5.98 9.12 1.62
N LEU A 64 -4.96 9.09 2.48
CA LEU A 64 -5.13 9.07 3.94
C LEU A 64 -4.34 10.20 4.59
N PRO A 65 -4.79 10.76 5.73
CA PRO A 65 -3.98 11.69 6.50
C PRO A 65 -2.65 11.05 6.89
N ARG A 66 -1.55 11.80 6.83
CA ARG A 66 -0.23 11.30 7.26
C ARG A 66 -0.23 10.78 8.70
N ALA A 67 -1.02 11.40 9.58
CA ALA A 67 -1.18 11.00 10.97
C ALA A 67 -1.83 9.60 11.15
N ALA A 68 -2.46 9.06 10.10
CA ALA A 68 -3.00 7.69 10.13
C ALA A 68 -1.93 6.63 9.80
N LEU A 69 -0.75 7.04 9.30
CA LEU A 69 0.33 6.13 8.96
C LEU A 69 1.16 5.83 10.22
N ALA A 70 1.26 4.54 10.56
CA ALA A 70 2.19 4.06 11.57
C ALA A 70 3.50 3.60 10.91
N ARG A 71 4.59 3.64 11.67
CA ARG A 71 5.92 3.17 11.23
C ARG A 71 6.09 1.68 11.50
#